data_AF-A0A376KLP6-F1
#
_entry.id   AF-A0A376KLP6-F1
#
_cell.length_a   1.000
_cell.length_b   1.000
_cell.length_c   1.000
_cell.angle_alpha   90.00
_cell.angle_beta   90.00
_cell.angle_gamma   90.00
#
_symmetry.space_group_name_H-M   'P 1'
#
loop_
_entity.id
_entity.type
_entity.pdbx_description
1 polymer ?
#
loop_
_entity_poly.entity_id
_entity_poly.type
_entity_poly.pdbx_seq_one_letter_code
_entity_poly.pdbx_strand_id
1 'polypeptide(L)'
;MNDRLKICRRILQTTGGVALLLWGGCAGAGDNSGGVPGILKFAQQYQQQEASAIKEGGSGGKTDSVARSVGKGEAGAGSNTELRRRLTLREQEVRQLKKENRGLRERLKVLPDTAQDNAEKDRVVASLKAELDESRKQLETITRKGEQAQETLNAQVIELKQQLSRMETESKAAAEQAGKEKTELQTTLNTLKAEMADMPVVTAEMLKPDDMQQTYAAGVMLGRDMLNLQAAQQQLGLKTDNRILMAGIRDALNRKVLLNESVLDVALQRAEELAQKARLAVIREQKKAGAAWLEKFRKQKGVKQAEGGFWYRSEYAGDGEFIRGDDTLVDVVVTEKLTDGTVVEDMDARGRVISQVLGEYPPVFREALMLMKNHGTMELVCPSGAGLR
;
A
#
# COMPACT_ATOMS: atom_id res chain seq x y z
N MET A 1 19.54 -52.40 18.58
CA MET A 1 18.66 -51.23 18.83
C MET A 1 19.38 -49.94 19.23
N ASN A 2 20.56 -49.95 19.85
CA ASN A 2 21.05 -48.78 20.61
C ASN A 2 21.48 -47.52 19.81
N ASP A 3 21.70 -47.60 18.50
CA ASP A 3 22.24 -46.45 17.74
C ASP A 3 21.19 -45.56 17.08
N ARG A 4 19.96 -46.06 16.82
CA ARG A 4 18.87 -45.18 16.35
C ARG A 4 18.39 -44.22 17.44
N LEU A 5 18.44 -44.61 18.72
CA LEU A 5 18.18 -43.69 19.84
C LEU A 5 19.23 -42.56 19.93
N LYS A 6 20.50 -42.84 19.62
CA LYS A 6 21.56 -41.81 19.64
C LYS A 6 21.36 -40.75 18.57
N ILE A 7 20.89 -41.13 17.38
CA ILE A 7 20.62 -40.19 16.27
C ILE A 7 19.46 -39.26 16.63
N CYS A 8 18.33 -39.80 17.12
CA CYS A 8 17.21 -38.99 17.57
C CYS A 8 17.59 -38.02 18.70
N ARG A 9 18.41 -38.47 19.67
CA ARG A 9 18.90 -37.61 20.77
C ARG A 9 19.85 -36.51 20.29
N ARG A 10 20.58 -36.72 19.19
CA ARG A 10 21.48 -35.70 18.61
C ARG A 10 20.73 -34.64 17.80
N ILE A 11 19.71 -35.03 17.03
CA ILE A 11 18.86 -34.09 16.29
C ILE A 11 18.14 -33.15 17.27
N LEU A 12 17.61 -33.67 18.38
CA LEU A 12 16.95 -32.88 19.43
C LEU A 12 17.92 -31.94 20.20
N GLN A 13 19.23 -32.05 19.98
CA GLN A 13 20.24 -31.12 20.51
C GLN A 13 20.79 -30.14 19.45
N THR A 14 20.49 -30.34 18.16
CA THR A 14 20.91 -29.44 17.07
C THR A 14 19.78 -28.58 16.50
N THR A 15 18.51 -28.85 16.86
CA THR A 15 17.35 -28.01 16.51
C THR A 15 16.61 -27.48 17.75
N GLY A 16 17.26 -27.50 18.91
CA GLY A 16 16.71 -26.99 20.17
C GLY A 16 17.34 -25.66 20.56
N GLY A 17 16.56 -24.58 20.46
CA GLY A 17 16.85 -23.35 21.21
C GLY A 17 17.68 -22.25 20.52
N VAL A 18 17.27 -21.80 19.33
CA VAL A 18 17.19 -20.32 19.16
C VAL A 18 15.97 -19.87 19.96
N ALA A 19 16.15 -19.81 21.29
CA ALA A 19 15.25 -19.03 22.12
C ALA A 19 15.47 -17.57 21.72
N LEU A 20 14.46 -16.91 21.15
CA LEU A 20 14.42 -15.45 21.20
C LEU A 20 14.62 -15.07 22.67
N LEU A 21 15.58 -14.17 22.93
CA LEU A 21 15.91 -13.74 24.29
C LEU A 21 14.86 -12.76 24.83
N LEU A 22 13.64 -13.30 24.99
CA LEU A 22 12.63 -12.83 25.90
C LEU A 22 13.17 -12.98 27.33
N TRP A 23 14.05 -12.06 27.73
CA TRP A 23 14.10 -11.45 29.06
C TRP A 23 15.06 -10.26 29.01
N GLY A 24 14.50 -9.05 29.09
CA GLY A 24 15.28 -7.83 28.88
C GLY A 24 14.50 -6.53 28.87
N GLY A 25 13.31 -6.47 29.49
CA GLY A 25 12.57 -5.23 29.74
C GLY A 25 11.99 -4.53 28.49
N CYS A 26 10.82 -4.97 28.05
CA CYS A 26 9.82 -4.09 27.44
C CYS A 26 8.71 -3.87 28.47
N ALA A 27 8.39 -2.62 28.80
CA ALA A 27 7.32 -2.28 29.74
C ALA A 27 5.94 -2.35 29.06
N GLY A 28 5.52 -3.56 28.66
CA GLY A 28 4.17 -3.81 28.21
C GLY A 28 3.20 -3.82 29.39
N ALA A 29 2.13 -3.05 29.32
CA ALA A 29 1.07 -3.05 30.33
C ALA A 29 0.22 -4.34 30.18
N GLY A 30 0.70 -5.43 30.81
CA GLY A 30 0.04 -6.73 30.87
C GLY A 30 0.26 -7.34 32.24
N ASP A 31 -0.82 -7.65 32.95
CA ASP A 31 -0.77 -7.98 34.38
C ASP A 31 -0.36 -9.43 34.62
N ASN A 32 0.90 -9.64 35.03
CA ASN A 32 1.40 -10.81 35.77
C ASN A 32 2.88 -10.63 36.18
N SER A 33 3.23 -9.53 36.86
CA SER A 33 4.62 -9.33 37.38
C SER A 33 4.70 -8.88 38.84
N GLY A 34 3.88 -9.50 39.70
CA GLY A 34 4.11 -9.60 41.15
C GLY A 34 3.95 -8.31 41.96
N GLY A 35 3.28 -7.27 41.42
CA GLY A 35 3.01 -6.01 42.14
C GLY A 35 4.22 -5.09 42.40
N VAL A 36 5.45 -5.57 42.23
CA VAL A 36 6.70 -4.84 42.48
C VAL A 36 6.91 -3.68 41.47
N PRO A 37 7.04 -2.40 41.92
CA PRO A 37 7.33 -1.23 41.08
C PRO A 37 8.58 -1.36 40.18
N GLY A 38 8.61 -0.55 39.12
CA GLY A 38 9.68 -0.53 38.11
C GLY A 38 11.02 -0.12 38.69
N ILE A 39 11.02 0.87 39.58
CA ILE A 39 12.20 1.36 40.30
C ILE A 39 12.93 0.26 41.12
N LEU A 40 12.20 -0.72 41.66
CA LEU A 40 12.78 -1.84 42.41
C LEU A 40 13.38 -2.90 41.45
N LYS A 41 12.73 -3.13 40.31
CA LYS A 41 13.24 -4.00 39.23
C LYS A 41 14.49 -3.42 38.55
N PHE A 42 14.56 -2.09 38.42
CA PHE A 42 15.71 -1.38 37.84
C PHE A 42 17.00 -1.57 38.64
N ALA A 43 16.91 -1.54 39.98
CA ALA A 43 18.05 -1.79 40.87
C ALA A 43 18.69 -3.18 40.67
N GLN A 44 17.92 -4.16 40.19
CA GLN A 44 18.38 -5.52 39.94
C GLN A 44 19.04 -5.70 38.55
N GLN A 45 18.54 -5.03 37.52
CA GLN A 45 19.07 -5.15 36.14
C GLN A 45 20.43 -4.44 35.93
N TYR A 46 20.76 -3.46 36.77
CA TYR A 46 22.00 -2.69 36.70
C TYR A 46 23.27 -3.58 36.67
N GLN A 47 23.26 -4.74 37.33
CA GLN A 47 24.41 -5.67 37.39
C GLN A 47 24.85 -6.29 36.05
N GLN A 48 24.11 -6.10 34.95
CA GLN A 48 24.26 -6.91 33.73
C GLN A 48 24.74 -6.16 32.46
N GLN A 49 24.90 -4.83 32.47
CA GLN A 49 25.02 -4.04 31.22
C GLN A 49 26.41 -3.44 30.88
N GLU A 50 27.43 -3.53 31.74
CA GLU A 50 28.77 -2.96 31.47
C GLU A 50 29.53 -3.57 30.26
N ALA A 51 29.02 -4.65 29.66
CA ALA A 51 29.83 -5.55 28.81
C ALA A 51 29.84 -5.28 27.28
N SER A 52 28.90 -4.52 26.71
CA SER A 52 28.55 -4.73 25.28
C SER A 52 27.98 -3.53 24.47
N ALA A 53 28.72 -2.41 24.34
CA ALA A 53 28.23 -1.26 23.53
C ALA A 53 29.27 -0.37 22.80
N ILE A 54 30.06 -0.91 21.85
CA ILE A 54 30.78 -0.07 20.84
C ILE A 54 30.78 -0.71 19.43
N LYS A 55 29.95 -0.19 18.48
CA LYS A 55 30.30 0.14 17.06
C LYS A 55 29.10 0.50 16.12
N GLU A 56 29.25 1.65 15.43
CA GLU A 56 29.01 1.93 13.98
C GLU A 56 27.61 1.88 13.26
N GLY A 57 27.41 2.87 12.34
CA GLY A 57 26.78 2.71 10.99
C GLY A 57 25.32 3.16 10.71
N GLY A 58 25.05 3.78 9.52
CA GLY A 58 23.69 4.13 8.99
C GLY A 58 23.59 4.66 7.50
N SER A 59 22.36 4.90 6.97
CA SER A 59 21.92 5.37 5.60
C SER A 59 21.75 4.30 4.46
N GLY A 60 20.99 4.41 3.33
CA GLY A 60 20.00 5.38 2.73
C GLY A 60 20.35 5.82 1.26
N GLY A 61 19.51 6.00 0.21
CA GLY A 61 18.04 5.86 -0.10
C GLY A 61 17.64 6.38 -1.55
N LYS A 62 16.33 6.48 -1.93
CA LYS A 62 15.69 7.15 -3.16
C LYS A 62 15.72 6.44 -4.58
N THR A 63 14.93 6.71 -5.67
CA THR A 63 13.58 7.36 -6.01
C THR A 63 13.06 7.15 -7.50
N ASP A 64 11.73 7.05 -7.71
CA ASP A 64 10.77 7.66 -8.73
C ASP A 64 10.69 7.43 -10.29
N SER A 65 9.45 7.65 -10.86
CA SER A 65 9.01 8.14 -12.23
C SER A 65 8.68 7.14 -13.41
N VAL A 66 7.91 7.41 -14.52
CA VAL A 66 6.56 8.06 -14.83
C VAL A 66 6.10 7.93 -16.35
N ALA A 67 4.80 8.20 -16.72
CA ALA A 67 4.18 8.59 -18.07
C ALA A 67 3.69 7.52 -19.13
N ARG A 68 2.78 7.76 -20.16
CA ARG A 68 1.61 8.69 -20.48
C ARG A 68 0.93 8.43 -21.90
N SER A 69 -0.37 8.80 -22.13
CA SER A 69 -1.09 9.21 -23.43
C SER A 69 -1.75 8.12 -24.35
N VAL A 70 -2.62 8.29 -25.42
CA VAL A 70 -3.65 9.25 -26.05
C VAL A 70 -4.25 8.57 -27.35
N GLY A 71 -5.39 8.84 -28.07
CA GLY A 71 -6.64 9.66 -27.93
C GLY A 71 -7.32 10.17 -29.29
N LYS A 72 -8.68 10.13 -29.44
CA LYS A 72 -9.60 10.55 -30.59
C LYS A 72 -9.63 9.67 -31.88
N GLY A 73 -10.64 9.67 -32.80
CA GLY A 73 -12.02 10.27 -32.89
C GLY A 73 -12.47 10.60 -34.36
N GLU A 74 -13.75 10.44 -34.80
CA GLU A 74 -14.14 10.61 -36.24
C GLU A 74 -15.63 10.96 -36.62
N ALA A 75 -15.80 11.30 -37.92
CA ALA A 75 -16.91 11.26 -38.93
C ALA A 75 -18.44 11.21 -38.56
N GLY A 76 -19.40 11.51 -39.47
CA GLY A 76 -19.37 12.09 -40.83
C GLY A 76 -20.22 11.34 -41.89
N ALA A 77 -21.20 11.97 -42.59
CA ALA A 77 -22.13 11.22 -43.49
C ALA A 77 -22.88 11.92 -44.68
N GLY A 78 -22.98 13.25 -44.77
CA GLY A 78 -24.07 13.92 -45.52
C GLY A 78 -24.03 13.98 -47.07
N SER A 79 -22.98 13.51 -47.76
CA SER A 79 -22.68 13.93 -49.15
C SER A 79 -23.30 13.06 -50.27
N ASN A 80 -23.39 11.74 -50.10
CA ASN A 80 -23.51 10.80 -51.24
C ASN A 80 -24.90 10.77 -51.92
N THR A 81 -25.97 11.20 -51.23
CA THR A 81 -27.36 11.08 -51.70
C THR A 81 -27.73 12.11 -52.78
N GLU A 82 -27.29 13.36 -52.64
CA GLU A 82 -27.58 14.45 -53.59
C GLU A 82 -26.91 14.23 -54.95
N LEU A 83 -25.68 13.70 -54.96
CA LEU A 83 -24.94 13.41 -56.20
C LEU A 83 -25.69 12.43 -57.11
N ARG A 84 -26.28 11.37 -56.54
CA ARG A 84 -27.07 10.37 -57.27
C ARG A 84 -28.34 10.96 -57.89
N ARG A 85 -28.94 11.95 -57.24
CA ARG A 85 -30.16 12.64 -57.71
C ARG A 85 -29.89 13.55 -58.92
N ARG A 86 -28.67 14.08 -59.04
CA ARG A 86 -28.27 14.93 -60.19
C ARG A 86 -27.93 14.13 -61.45
N LEU A 87 -27.34 12.94 -61.29
CA LEU A 87 -27.01 12.05 -62.41
C LEU A 87 -28.25 11.59 -63.19
N THR A 88 -29.30 11.14 -62.49
CA THR A 88 -30.51 10.62 -63.14
C THR A 88 -31.27 11.67 -63.94
N LEU A 89 -31.26 12.94 -63.51
CA LEU A 89 -31.82 14.06 -64.27
C LEU A 89 -31.02 14.35 -65.55
N ARG A 90 -29.69 14.36 -65.46
CA ARG A 90 -28.79 14.57 -66.61
C ARG A 90 -28.93 13.51 -67.70
N GLU A 91 -29.16 12.25 -67.32
CA GLU A 91 -29.41 11.18 -68.31
C GLU A 91 -30.69 11.40 -69.12
N GLN A 92 -31.76 11.94 -68.51
CA GLN A 92 -33.03 12.17 -69.19
C GLN A 92 -32.91 13.30 -70.22
N GLU A 93 -32.25 14.39 -69.84
CA GLU A 93 -31.91 15.55 -70.69
C GLU A 93 -31.17 15.11 -71.97
N VAL A 94 -30.13 14.29 -71.84
CA VAL A 94 -29.36 13.76 -73.00
C VAL A 94 -30.21 12.84 -73.90
N ARG A 95 -31.13 12.04 -73.33
CA ARG A 95 -32.03 11.18 -74.11
C ARG A 95 -33.04 12.00 -74.92
N GLN A 96 -33.47 13.16 -74.42
CA GLN A 96 -34.38 14.06 -75.13
C GLN A 96 -33.68 14.79 -76.29
N LEU A 97 -32.52 15.40 -76.03
CA LEU A 97 -31.72 16.07 -77.08
C LEU A 97 -31.33 15.10 -78.22
N LYS A 98 -31.07 13.82 -77.91
CA LYS A 98 -30.82 12.73 -78.91
C LYS A 98 -32.07 12.22 -79.66
N LYS A 99 -33.27 12.67 -79.32
CA LYS A 99 -34.50 12.50 -80.14
C LYS A 99 -34.71 13.72 -81.05
N GLU A 100 -34.59 14.93 -80.50
CA GLU A 100 -34.77 16.20 -81.22
C GLU A 100 -33.75 16.34 -82.37
N ASN A 101 -32.47 16.06 -82.12
CA ASN A 101 -31.44 15.99 -83.16
C ASN A 101 -31.76 14.99 -84.31
N ARG A 102 -32.52 13.92 -84.03
CA ARG A 102 -32.96 12.96 -85.06
C ARG A 102 -34.12 13.52 -85.88
N GLY A 103 -35.09 14.16 -85.23
CA GLY A 103 -36.19 14.85 -85.92
C GLY A 103 -35.70 15.97 -86.84
N LEU A 104 -34.72 16.76 -86.40
CA LEU A 104 -34.10 17.80 -87.23
C LEU A 104 -33.35 17.22 -88.44
N ARG A 105 -32.62 16.10 -88.28
CA ARG A 105 -31.92 15.45 -89.41
C ARG A 105 -32.87 14.85 -90.46
N GLU A 106 -33.99 14.25 -90.05
CA GLU A 106 -34.97 13.76 -91.01
C GLU A 106 -35.76 14.90 -91.65
N ARG A 107 -36.01 16.02 -90.96
CA ARG A 107 -36.55 17.24 -91.61
C ARG A 107 -35.59 17.80 -92.68
N LEU A 108 -34.28 17.79 -92.43
CA LEU A 108 -33.26 18.27 -93.38
C LEU A 108 -33.20 17.44 -94.68
N LYS A 109 -33.67 16.18 -94.67
CA LYS A 109 -33.77 15.32 -95.86
C LYS A 109 -35.00 15.61 -96.74
N VAL A 110 -36.02 16.28 -96.22
CA VAL A 110 -37.34 16.42 -96.88
C VAL A 110 -37.61 17.88 -97.23
N LEU A 111 -36.58 18.57 -97.74
CA LEU A 111 -36.70 19.88 -98.38
C LEU A 111 -37.16 19.69 -99.83
N PRO A 112 -38.38 20.14 -100.22
CA PRO A 112 -38.84 20.06 -101.60
C PRO A 112 -38.16 21.13 -102.44
N ASP A 113 -37.69 20.78 -103.63
CA ASP A 113 -37.00 21.74 -104.50
C ASP A 113 -37.99 22.51 -105.38
N THR A 114 -38.48 23.63 -104.84
CA THR A 114 -39.05 24.73 -105.63
C THR A 114 -38.23 25.99 -105.45
N ALA A 115 -38.20 26.85 -106.47
CA ALA A 115 -37.22 27.91 -106.61
C ALA A 115 -37.84 29.30 -106.43
N GLN A 116 -37.44 29.97 -105.35
CA GLN A 116 -37.12 31.40 -105.36
C GLN A 116 -36.05 31.68 -104.29
N ASP A 117 -35.16 32.62 -104.61
CA ASP A 117 -33.91 33.04 -103.95
C ASP A 117 -32.97 31.97 -103.35
N ASN A 118 -31.78 31.82 -103.95
CA ASN A 118 -30.73 30.93 -103.45
C ASN A 118 -29.93 31.55 -102.29
N ALA A 119 -29.82 32.88 -102.20
CA ALA A 119 -29.01 33.53 -101.17
C ALA A 119 -29.61 33.37 -99.77
N GLU A 120 -30.93 33.23 -99.68
CA GLU A 120 -31.63 32.92 -98.43
C GLU A 120 -31.50 31.43 -98.07
N LYS A 121 -31.61 30.52 -99.05
CA LYS A 121 -31.34 29.07 -98.86
C LYS A 121 -29.93 28.83 -98.30
N ASP A 122 -28.90 29.46 -98.85
CA ASP A 122 -27.52 29.31 -98.36
C ASP A 122 -27.32 29.87 -96.94
N ARG A 123 -27.99 30.98 -96.59
CA ARG A 123 -27.98 31.52 -95.21
C ARG A 123 -28.65 30.59 -94.22
N VAL A 124 -29.79 30.00 -94.57
CA VAL A 124 -30.49 29.00 -93.74
C VAL A 124 -29.67 27.72 -93.60
N VAL A 125 -29.01 27.26 -94.65
CA VAL A 125 -28.10 26.11 -94.59
C VAL A 125 -26.86 26.41 -93.74
N ALA A 126 -26.34 27.64 -93.78
CA ALA A 126 -25.21 28.06 -92.95
C ALA A 126 -25.57 28.17 -91.45
N SER A 127 -26.73 28.75 -91.12
CA SER A 127 -27.19 28.85 -89.72
C SER A 127 -27.52 27.47 -89.14
N LEU A 128 -28.22 26.60 -89.88
CA LEU A 128 -28.50 25.23 -89.45
C LEU A 128 -27.22 24.38 -89.28
N LYS A 129 -26.17 24.61 -90.08
CA LYS A 129 -24.85 23.98 -89.86
C LYS A 129 -24.19 24.48 -88.58
N ALA A 130 -24.19 25.80 -88.34
CA ALA A 130 -23.64 26.38 -87.11
C ALA A 130 -24.38 25.87 -85.86
N GLU A 131 -25.71 25.81 -85.89
CA GLU A 131 -26.56 25.29 -84.80
C GLU A 131 -26.35 23.78 -84.57
N LEU A 132 -26.14 22.99 -85.63
CA LEU A 132 -25.76 21.58 -85.52
C LEU A 132 -24.40 21.39 -84.85
N ASP A 133 -23.41 22.23 -85.17
CA ASP A 133 -22.06 22.17 -84.58
C ASP A 133 -22.01 22.73 -83.15
N GLU A 134 -22.86 23.72 -82.83
CA GLU A 134 -23.14 24.17 -81.47
C GLU A 134 -23.74 23.02 -80.64
N SER A 135 -24.77 22.33 -81.17
CA SER A 135 -25.39 21.17 -80.52
C SER A 135 -24.43 19.99 -80.35
N ARG A 136 -23.50 19.76 -81.29
CA ARG A 136 -22.41 18.77 -81.15
C ARG A 136 -21.47 19.10 -80.00
N LYS A 137 -20.97 20.34 -79.90
CA LYS A 137 -20.08 20.77 -78.80
C LYS A 137 -20.77 20.66 -77.43
N GLN A 138 -22.07 20.95 -77.38
CA GLN A 138 -22.87 20.75 -76.17
C GLN A 138 -23.00 19.26 -75.83
N LEU A 139 -23.28 18.39 -76.80
CA LEU A 139 -23.31 16.93 -76.61
C LEU A 139 -21.95 16.36 -76.14
N GLU A 140 -20.84 16.80 -76.72
CA GLU A 140 -19.49 16.39 -76.31
C GLU A 140 -19.16 16.84 -74.89
N THR A 141 -19.43 18.10 -74.55
CA THR A 141 -19.16 18.63 -73.19
C THR A 141 -20.09 18.04 -72.12
N ILE A 142 -21.34 17.67 -72.46
CA ILE A 142 -22.22 16.93 -71.54
C ILE A 142 -21.75 15.47 -71.39
N THR A 143 -21.34 14.81 -72.49
CA THR A 143 -20.84 13.43 -72.44
C THR A 143 -19.58 13.33 -71.58
N ARG A 144 -18.59 14.21 -71.82
CA ARG A 144 -17.36 14.31 -71.01
C ARG A 144 -17.62 14.60 -69.53
N LYS A 145 -18.61 15.43 -69.21
CA LYS A 145 -19.04 15.67 -67.82
C LYS A 145 -19.72 14.44 -67.19
N GLY A 146 -20.45 13.65 -67.99
CA GLY A 146 -21.01 12.37 -67.56
C GLY A 146 -19.92 11.34 -67.26
N GLU A 147 -18.92 11.22 -68.13
CA GLU A 147 -17.76 10.34 -67.95
C GLU A 147 -16.98 10.71 -66.66
N GLN A 148 -16.64 11.98 -66.47
CA GLN A 148 -15.97 12.46 -65.24
C GLN A 148 -16.81 12.24 -63.97
N ALA A 149 -18.14 12.37 -64.06
CA ALA A 149 -19.04 12.08 -62.94
C ALA A 149 -19.13 10.56 -62.65
N GLN A 150 -19.01 9.72 -63.66
CA GLN A 150 -18.96 8.26 -63.50
C GLN A 150 -17.61 7.79 -62.93
N GLU A 151 -16.49 8.37 -63.38
CA GLU A 151 -15.16 8.09 -62.82
C GLU A 151 -15.07 8.46 -61.34
N THR A 152 -15.54 9.66 -60.96
CA THR A 152 -15.56 10.11 -59.56
C THR A 152 -16.52 9.29 -58.70
N LEU A 153 -17.67 8.86 -59.21
CA LEU A 153 -18.56 7.92 -58.52
C LEU A 153 -17.91 6.53 -58.35
N ASN A 154 -17.24 6.00 -59.38
CA ASN A 154 -16.53 4.73 -59.32
C ASN A 154 -15.39 4.78 -58.28
N ALA A 155 -14.63 5.87 -58.22
CA ALA A 155 -13.58 6.09 -57.23
C ALA A 155 -14.14 6.08 -55.79
N GLN A 156 -15.23 6.83 -55.53
CA GLN A 156 -15.91 6.83 -54.23
C GLN A 156 -16.45 5.44 -53.84
N VAL A 157 -16.92 4.64 -54.79
CA VAL A 157 -17.38 3.26 -54.54
C VAL A 157 -16.21 2.32 -54.23
N ILE A 158 -15.02 2.54 -54.79
CA ILE A 158 -13.80 1.79 -54.43
C ILE A 158 -13.33 2.18 -53.02
N GLU A 159 -13.30 3.48 -52.70
CA GLU A 159 -12.93 3.99 -51.39
C GLU A 159 -13.85 3.46 -50.27
N LEU A 160 -15.17 3.56 -50.46
CA LEU A 160 -16.17 3.02 -49.52
C LEU A 160 -16.04 1.50 -49.33
N LYS A 161 -15.69 0.74 -50.38
CA LYS A 161 -15.42 -0.70 -50.25
C LYS A 161 -14.17 -0.98 -49.43
N GLN A 162 -13.11 -0.18 -49.58
CA GLN A 162 -11.89 -0.30 -48.77
C GLN A 162 -12.12 0.11 -47.31
N GLN A 163 -12.94 1.12 -47.05
CA GLN A 163 -13.36 1.50 -45.69
C GLN A 163 -14.16 0.38 -45.03
N LEU A 164 -15.16 -0.19 -45.72
CA LEU A 164 -15.96 -1.30 -45.20
C LEU A 164 -15.11 -2.54 -44.89
N SER A 165 -14.16 -2.92 -45.75
CA SER A 165 -13.30 -4.07 -45.48
C SER A 165 -12.36 -3.84 -44.29
N ARG A 166 -11.86 -2.60 -44.10
CA ARG A 166 -11.06 -2.22 -42.92
C ARG A 166 -11.88 -2.32 -41.65
N MET A 167 -13.06 -1.70 -41.62
CA MET A 167 -13.99 -1.79 -40.48
C MET A 167 -14.38 -3.23 -40.16
N GLU A 168 -14.54 -4.10 -41.16
CA GLU A 168 -14.84 -5.52 -40.94
C GLU A 168 -13.64 -6.27 -40.33
N THR A 169 -12.40 -5.97 -40.75
CA THR A 169 -11.20 -6.53 -40.11
C THR A 169 -10.95 -5.99 -38.71
N GLU A 170 -11.18 -4.69 -38.48
CA GLU A 170 -11.04 -4.04 -37.18
C GLU A 170 -12.08 -4.55 -36.18
N SER A 171 -13.33 -4.73 -36.63
CA SER A 171 -14.41 -5.32 -35.83
C SER A 171 -14.12 -6.78 -35.44
N LYS A 172 -13.57 -7.59 -36.36
CA LYS A 172 -13.14 -8.96 -36.06
C LYS A 172 -11.96 -8.98 -35.08
N ALA A 173 -10.95 -8.13 -35.29
CA ALA A 173 -9.83 -7.99 -34.37
C ALA A 173 -10.28 -7.56 -32.97
N ALA A 174 -11.20 -6.60 -32.86
CA ALA A 174 -11.79 -6.16 -31.59
C ALA A 174 -12.62 -7.26 -30.91
N ALA A 175 -13.35 -8.07 -31.67
CA ALA A 175 -14.09 -9.22 -31.13
C ALA A 175 -13.14 -10.32 -30.61
N GLU A 176 -12.05 -10.59 -31.32
CA GLU A 176 -11.00 -11.50 -30.83
C GLU A 176 -10.27 -10.96 -29.60
N GLN A 177 -9.95 -9.66 -29.58
CA GLN A 177 -9.32 -8.95 -28.47
C GLN A 177 -10.18 -9.07 -27.20
N ALA A 178 -11.47 -8.70 -27.29
CA ALA A 178 -12.43 -8.84 -26.20
C ALA A 178 -12.66 -10.31 -25.80
N GLY A 179 -12.54 -11.25 -26.74
CA GLY A 179 -12.55 -12.69 -26.46
C GLY A 179 -11.36 -13.13 -25.60
N LYS A 180 -10.15 -12.71 -25.96
CA LYS A 180 -8.89 -12.98 -25.22
C LYS A 180 -8.95 -12.36 -23.82
N GLU A 181 -9.27 -11.07 -23.72
CA GLU A 181 -9.43 -10.35 -22.46
C GLU A 181 -10.49 -11.00 -21.55
N LYS A 182 -11.63 -11.44 -22.11
CA LYS A 182 -12.64 -12.20 -21.36
C LYS A 182 -12.11 -13.53 -20.84
N THR A 183 -11.31 -14.27 -21.62
CA THR A 183 -10.69 -15.51 -21.14
C THR A 183 -9.64 -15.27 -20.07
N GLU A 184 -8.84 -14.20 -20.15
CA GLU A 184 -7.84 -13.82 -19.14
C GLU A 184 -8.50 -13.33 -17.84
N LEU A 185 -9.59 -12.57 -17.92
CA LEU A 185 -10.41 -12.21 -16.77
C LEU A 185 -11.09 -13.45 -16.14
N GLN A 186 -11.48 -14.43 -16.95
CA GLN A 186 -12.07 -15.67 -16.45
C GLN A 186 -11.03 -16.59 -15.78
N THR A 187 -9.81 -16.68 -16.31
CA THR A 187 -8.73 -17.47 -15.69
C THR A 187 -8.24 -16.79 -14.41
N THR A 188 -7.94 -15.49 -14.43
CA THR A 188 -7.53 -14.75 -13.22
C THR A 188 -8.58 -14.80 -12.11
N LEU A 189 -9.87 -14.68 -12.44
CA LEU A 189 -10.97 -14.83 -11.47
C LEU A 189 -11.06 -16.27 -10.91
N ASN A 190 -10.74 -17.29 -11.70
CA ASN A 190 -10.69 -18.67 -11.23
C ASN A 190 -9.44 -18.93 -10.35
N THR A 191 -8.29 -18.35 -10.69
CA THR A 191 -7.06 -18.40 -9.86
C THR A 191 -7.29 -17.72 -8.52
N LEU A 192 -7.84 -16.51 -8.50
CA LEU A 192 -8.22 -15.79 -7.26
C LEU A 192 -9.18 -16.60 -6.39
N LYS A 193 -10.17 -17.29 -7.00
CA LYS A 193 -11.06 -18.20 -6.25
C LYS A 193 -10.32 -19.39 -5.65
N ALA A 194 -9.32 -19.96 -6.33
CA ALA A 194 -8.50 -21.04 -5.78
C ALA A 194 -7.59 -20.54 -4.64
N GLU A 195 -6.93 -19.40 -4.81
CA GLU A 195 -6.10 -18.75 -3.78
C GLU A 195 -6.92 -18.33 -2.54
N MET A 196 -8.18 -17.95 -2.73
CA MET A 196 -9.12 -17.67 -1.63
C MET A 196 -9.69 -18.94 -0.98
N ALA A 197 -9.76 -20.08 -1.69
CA ALA A 197 -10.22 -21.35 -1.13
C ALA A 197 -9.19 -21.98 -0.18
N ASP A 198 -7.89 -21.76 -0.42
CA ASP A 198 -6.80 -22.13 0.50
C ASP A 198 -6.76 -21.22 1.77
N MET A 199 -7.64 -20.22 1.89
CA MET A 199 -7.72 -19.33 3.06
C MET A 199 -8.80 -19.82 4.06
N PRO A 200 -8.42 -20.25 5.27
CA PRO A 200 -9.36 -20.89 6.20
C PRO A 200 -10.37 -19.89 6.79
N VAL A 201 -11.59 -19.88 6.24
CA VAL A 201 -12.72 -19.09 6.76
C VAL A 201 -13.34 -19.82 7.96
N VAL A 202 -12.81 -19.56 9.15
CA VAL A 202 -13.39 -20.04 10.42
C VAL A 202 -14.67 -19.26 10.72
N THR A 203 -15.80 -19.95 10.85
CA THR A 203 -17.08 -19.35 11.26
C THR A 203 -17.38 -19.65 12.73
N ALA A 204 -18.22 -18.84 13.37
CA ALA A 204 -18.63 -19.08 14.76
C ALA A 204 -19.33 -20.43 14.97
N GLU A 205 -20.02 -20.94 13.93
CA GLU A 205 -20.66 -22.26 13.95
C GLU A 205 -19.64 -23.41 14.02
N MET A 206 -18.49 -23.26 13.34
CA MET A 206 -17.36 -24.19 13.38
C MET A 206 -16.60 -24.16 14.72
N LEU A 207 -16.83 -23.15 15.56
CA LEU A 207 -16.25 -23.01 16.90
C LEU A 207 -17.19 -23.52 18.02
N LYS A 208 -18.25 -24.25 17.68
CA LYS A 208 -19.08 -24.94 18.68
C LYS A 208 -18.37 -26.12 19.38
N PRO A 209 -17.55 -26.96 18.70
CA PRO A 209 -16.81 -28.03 19.36
C PRO A 209 -15.63 -27.55 20.22
N ASP A 210 -15.42 -28.16 21.38
CA ASP A 210 -14.39 -27.80 22.36
C ASP A 210 -12.95 -27.86 21.80
N ASP A 211 -12.65 -28.82 20.93
CA ASP A 211 -11.35 -28.97 20.28
C ASP A 211 -11.06 -27.84 19.28
N MET A 212 -12.09 -27.40 18.55
CA MET A 212 -12.03 -26.21 17.69
C MET A 212 -11.86 -24.93 18.51
N GLN A 213 -12.53 -24.82 19.68
CA GLN A 213 -12.33 -23.70 20.61
C GLN A 213 -10.92 -23.65 21.18
N GLN A 214 -10.36 -24.78 21.62
CA GLN A 214 -8.98 -24.87 22.13
C GLN A 214 -7.96 -24.46 21.05
N THR A 215 -8.14 -24.96 19.82
CA THR A 215 -7.28 -24.62 18.68
C THR A 215 -7.37 -23.13 18.34
N TYR A 216 -8.58 -22.55 18.32
CA TYR A 216 -8.80 -21.14 18.07
C TYR A 216 -8.23 -20.25 19.18
N ALA A 217 -8.40 -20.63 20.45
CA ALA A 217 -7.85 -19.91 21.61
C ALA A 217 -6.32 -19.83 21.57
N ALA A 218 -5.64 -20.93 21.19
CA ALA A 218 -4.19 -20.92 20.98
C ALA A 218 -3.76 -19.93 19.88
N GLY A 219 -4.49 -19.89 18.75
CA GLY A 219 -4.27 -18.90 17.69
C GLY A 219 -4.49 -17.46 18.14
N VAL A 220 -5.54 -17.20 18.94
CA VAL A 220 -5.82 -15.88 19.53
C VAL A 220 -4.75 -15.45 20.53
N MET A 221 -4.20 -16.39 21.32
CA MET A 221 -3.09 -16.11 22.25
C MET A 221 -1.85 -15.65 21.49
N LEU A 222 -1.40 -16.42 20.49
CA LEU A 222 -0.27 -16.04 19.62
C LEU A 222 -0.51 -14.69 18.93
N GLY A 223 -1.73 -14.44 18.44
CA GLY A 223 -2.10 -13.15 17.86
C GLY A 223 -1.99 -11.96 18.84
N ARG A 224 -2.32 -12.17 20.12
CA ARG A 224 -2.16 -11.15 21.18
C ARG A 224 -0.70 -10.90 21.51
N ASP A 225 0.13 -11.95 21.60
CA ASP A 225 1.57 -11.81 21.85
C ASP A 225 2.26 -11.05 20.70
N MET A 226 1.82 -11.29 19.46
CA MET A 226 2.27 -10.53 18.30
C MET A 226 1.83 -9.06 18.32
N LEU A 227 0.61 -8.76 18.75
CA LEU A 227 0.15 -7.37 18.95
C LEU A 227 0.94 -6.66 20.05
N ASN A 228 1.28 -7.34 21.15
CA ASN A 228 2.11 -6.80 22.23
C ASN A 228 3.54 -6.50 21.73
N LEU A 229 4.13 -7.41 20.96
CA LEU A 229 5.42 -7.19 20.31
C LEU A 229 5.38 -6.00 19.32
N GLN A 230 4.32 -5.88 18.53
CA GLN A 230 4.13 -4.75 17.62
C GLN A 230 3.96 -3.42 18.36
N ALA A 231 3.24 -3.39 19.49
CA ALA A 231 3.11 -2.18 20.30
C ALA A 231 4.47 -1.72 20.86
N ALA A 232 5.29 -2.65 21.36
CA ALA A 232 6.66 -2.36 21.80
C ALA A 232 7.56 -1.87 20.63
N GLN A 233 7.45 -2.50 19.45
CA GLN A 233 8.15 -2.05 18.25
C GLN A 233 7.73 -0.64 17.82
N GLN A 234 6.44 -0.30 17.90
CA GLN A 234 5.93 1.04 17.59
C GLN A 234 6.42 2.11 18.56
N GLN A 235 6.58 1.79 19.86
CA GLN A 235 7.23 2.70 20.83
C GLN A 235 8.70 2.99 20.47
N LEU A 236 9.38 2.06 19.80
CA LEU A 236 10.72 2.25 19.24
C LEU A 236 10.72 2.89 17.82
N GLY A 237 9.56 3.32 17.32
CA GLY A 237 9.39 3.90 15.99
C GLY A 237 9.42 2.90 14.83
N LEU A 238 9.49 1.60 15.12
CA LEU A 238 9.50 0.54 14.12
C LEU A 238 8.07 0.24 13.63
N LYS A 239 7.97 -0.23 12.39
CA LYS A 239 6.69 -0.52 11.73
C LYS A 239 6.72 -1.89 11.07
N THR A 240 5.60 -2.61 11.19
CA THR A 240 5.43 -3.96 10.65
C THR A 240 4.32 -3.93 9.59
N ASP A 241 4.54 -4.55 8.42
CA ASP A 241 3.46 -4.75 7.45
C ASP A 241 2.71 -6.04 7.79
N ASN A 242 1.51 -5.91 8.34
CA ASN A 242 0.70 -7.05 8.76
C ASN A 242 0.34 -7.99 7.61
N ARG A 243 0.37 -7.54 6.34
CA ARG A 243 0.11 -8.39 5.17
C ARG A 243 1.27 -9.36 4.95
N ILE A 244 2.51 -8.85 5.02
CA ILE A 244 3.74 -9.64 4.88
C ILE A 244 3.92 -10.57 6.09
N LEU A 245 3.61 -10.08 7.29
CA LEU A 245 3.66 -10.89 8.51
C LEU A 245 2.66 -12.05 8.46
N MET A 246 1.39 -11.80 8.09
CA MET A 246 0.38 -12.86 7.95
C MET A 246 0.69 -13.85 6.82
N ALA A 247 1.34 -13.41 5.73
CA ALA A 247 1.87 -14.31 4.71
C ALA A 247 2.95 -15.23 5.30
N GLY A 248 3.96 -14.67 5.99
CA GLY A 248 5.02 -15.46 6.64
C GLY A 248 4.48 -16.50 7.64
N ILE A 249 3.49 -16.16 8.46
CA ILE A 249 2.82 -17.11 9.36
C ILE A 249 2.12 -18.23 8.57
N ARG A 250 1.33 -17.86 7.55
CA ARG A 250 0.61 -18.81 6.69
C ARG A 250 1.59 -19.78 6.02
N ASP A 251 2.66 -19.27 5.45
CA ASP A 251 3.64 -20.03 4.70
C ASP A 251 4.47 -20.93 5.63
N ALA A 252 4.79 -20.48 6.84
CA ALA A 252 5.41 -21.32 7.88
C ALA A 252 4.49 -22.48 8.31
N LEU A 253 3.23 -22.21 8.64
CA LEU A 253 2.24 -23.24 9.03
C LEU A 253 2.02 -24.27 7.91
N ASN A 254 2.00 -23.82 6.64
CA ASN A 254 1.84 -24.68 5.48
C ASN A 254 3.14 -25.31 4.95
N ARG A 255 4.30 -25.00 5.55
CA ARG A 255 5.64 -25.41 5.08
C ARG A 255 5.96 -24.97 3.63
N LYS A 256 5.41 -23.82 3.22
CA LYS A 256 5.57 -23.16 1.91
C LYS A 256 6.46 -21.90 2.00
N VAL A 257 7.35 -21.81 3.00
CA VAL A 257 8.17 -20.60 3.28
C VAL A 257 8.97 -20.17 2.05
N LEU A 258 8.78 -18.91 1.64
CA LEU A 258 9.32 -18.36 0.38
C LEU A 258 10.81 -17.98 0.44
N LEU A 259 11.38 -17.88 1.65
CA LEU A 259 12.79 -17.60 1.90
C LEU A 259 13.50 -18.88 2.33
N ASN A 260 14.75 -19.05 1.90
CA ASN A 260 15.62 -20.10 2.46
C ASN A 260 16.19 -19.66 3.82
N GLU A 261 16.65 -20.64 4.60
CA GLU A 261 17.09 -20.43 5.99
C GLU A 261 18.19 -19.36 6.13
N SER A 262 19.18 -19.31 5.25
CA SER A 262 20.28 -18.33 5.37
C SER A 262 19.85 -16.89 5.04
N VAL A 263 18.83 -16.71 4.19
CA VAL A 263 18.20 -15.40 3.98
C VAL A 263 17.30 -15.04 5.17
N LEU A 264 16.63 -16.02 5.79
CA LEU A 264 15.81 -15.83 6.98
C LEU A 264 16.65 -15.42 8.20
N ASP A 265 17.74 -16.14 8.48
CA ASP A 265 18.70 -15.83 9.56
C ASP A 265 19.25 -14.41 9.45
N VAL A 266 19.71 -14.02 8.25
CA VAL A 266 20.24 -12.67 7.98
C VAL A 266 19.16 -11.60 8.11
N ALA A 267 17.91 -11.90 7.76
CA ALA A 267 16.79 -10.97 7.96
C ALA A 267 16.45 -10.80 9.46
N LEU A 268 16.45 -11.88 10.23
CA LEU A 268 16.21 -11.85 11.69
C LEU A 268 17.32 -11.12 12.44
N GLN A 269 18.60 -11.38 12.12
CA GLN A 269 19.74 -10.66 12.70
C GLN A 269 19.65 -9.15 12.46
N ARG A 270 19.31 -8.73 11.23
CA ARG A 270 19.11 -7.30 10.90
C ARG A 270 17.93 -6.68 11.63
N ALA A 271 16.86 -7.44 11.88
CA ALA A 271 15.71 -6.95 12.65
C ALA A 271 16.08 -6.72 14.12
N GLU A 272 16.89 -7.61 14.71
CA GLU A 272 17.40 -7.47 16.09
C GLU A 272 18.37 -6.27 16.19
N GLU A 273 19.33 -6.13 15.26
CA GLU A 273 20.21 -4.96 15.19
C GLU A 273 19.42 -3.64 15.09
N LEU A 274 18.36 -3.61 14.28
CA LEU A 274 17.48 -2.44 14.11
C LEU A 274 16.74 -2.12 15.41
N ALA A 275 16.17 -3.12 16.08
CA ALA A 275 15.48 -2.99 17.36
C ALA A 275 16.42 -2.49 18.46
N GLN A 276 17.62 -3.06 18.57
CA GLN A 276 18.61 -2.64 19.56
C GLN A 276 19.15 -1.22 19.26
N LYS A 277 19.39 -0.85 17.99
CA LYS A 277 19.77 0.53 17.62
C LYS A 277 18.67 1.54 17.96
N ALA A 278 17.40 1.21 17.71
CA ALA A 278 16.27 2.06 18.08
C ALA A 278 16.12 2.19 19.62
N ARG A 279 16.23 1.07 20.34
CA ARG A 279 16.21 1.03 21.82
C ARG A 279 17.31 1.89 22.43
N LEU A 280 18.54 1.79 21.95
CA LEU A 280 19.67 2.59 22.42
C LEU A 280 19.49 4.09 22.12
N ALA A 281 18.78 4.46 21.06
CA ALA A 281 18.43 5.86 20.79
C ALA A 281 17.40 6.40 21.81
N VAL A 282 16.35 5.62 22.12
CA VAL A 282 15.37 5.99 23.15
C VAL A 282 16.02 6.11 24.53
N ILE A 283 16.86 5.13 24.92
CA ILE A 283 17.61 5.17 26.19
C ILE A 283 18.51 6.41 26.27
N ARG A 284 19.15 6.83 25.16
CA ARG A 284 20.02 8.01 25.12
C ARG A 284 19.25 9.31 25.38
N GLU A 285 18.12 9.51 24.69
CA GLU A 285 17.31 10.71 24.89
C GLU A 285 16.64 10.72 26.27
N GLN A 286 16.22 9.57 26.80
CA GLN A 286 15.73 9.45 28.19
C GLN A 286 16.82 9.75 29.23
N LYS A 287 18.06 9.25 29.05
CA LYS A 287 19.20 9.55 29.95
C LYS A 287 19.55 11.05 29.92
N LYS A 288 19.45 11.69 28.76
CA LYS A 288 19.64 13.13 28.55
C LYS A 288 18.52 13.98 29.18
N ALA A 289 17.25 13.59 29.01
CA ALA A 289 16.11 14.23 29.65
C ALA A 289 16.19 14.11 31.19
N GLY A 290 16.45 12.90 31.69
CA GLY A 290 16.61 12.64 33.12
C GLY A 290 17.79 13.39 33.75
N ALA A 291 18.93 13.52 33.06
CA ALA A 291 20.03 14.36 33.51
C ALA A 291 19.64 15.85 33.59
N ALA A 292 18.93 16.38 32.59
CA ALA A 292 18.46 17.76 32.56
C ALA A 292 17.34 18.04 33.59
N TRP A 293 16.56 17.03 33.98
CA TRP A 293 15.60 17.10 35.07
C TRP A 293 16.29 17.06 36.44
N LEU A 294 17.23 16.13 36.64
CA LEU A 294 18.00 15.98 37.87
C LEU A 294 18.80 17.25 38.19
N GLU A 295 19.36 17.91 37.18
CA GLU A 295 20.03 19.21 37.33
C GLU A 295 19.10 20.37 37.75
N LYS A 296 17.77 20.22 37.60
CA LYS A 296 16.78 21.15 38.19
C LYS A 296 16.40 20.72 39.60
N PHE A 297 16.16 19.41 39.82
CA PHE A 297 15.83 18.85 41.12
C PHE A 297 16.89 19.17 42.18
N ARG A 298 18.18 18.95 41.86
CA ARG A 298 19.35 19.28 42.69
C ARG A 298 19.41 20.73 43.22
N LYS A 299 18.70 21.66 42.58
CA LYS A 299 18.70 23.09 42.89
C LYS A 299 17.46 23.52 43.69
N GLN A 300 16.56 22.58 44.01
CA GLN A 300 15.38 22.84 44.85
C GLN A 300 15.73 22.84 46.35
N LYS A 301 15.00 23.63 47.13
CA LYS A 301 15.17 23.71 48.59
C LYS A 301 14.84 22.36 49.24
N GLY A 302 15.72 21.88 50.12
CA GLY A 302 15.52 20.66 50.89
C GLY A 302 15.96 19.37 50.18
N VAL A 303 16.38 19.44 48.92
CA VAL A 303 16.99 18.30 48.21
C VAL A 303 18.38 18.02 48.77
N LYS A 304 18.69 16.74 48.96
CA LYS A 304 19.97 16.22 49.44
C LYS A 304 20.43 15.05 48.57
N GLN A 305 21.73 14.77 48.59
CA GLN A 305 22.30 13.51 48.10
C GLN A 305 22.47 12.54 49.28
N ALA A 306 22.28 11.25 49.04
CA ALA A 306 22.54 10.17 50.00
C ALA A 306 23.85 9.43 49.65
N GLU A 307 24.33 8.56 50.54
CA GLU A 307 25.61 7.86 50.35
C GLU A 307 25.52 6.82 49.24
N GLY A 308 24.36 6.15 49.10
CA GLY A 308 24.00 5.31 47.95
C GLY A 308 23.82 6.05 46.62
N GLY A 309 24.23 7.31 46.52
CA GLY A 309 24.30 8.08 45.26
C GLY A 309 22.98 8.61 44.71
N PHE A 310 21.85 8.26 45.35
CA PHE A 310 20.54 8.82 45.04
C PHE A 310 20.35 10.23 45.60
N TRP A 311 19.29 10.89 45.13
CA TRP A 311 18.89 12.23 45.57
C TRP A 311 17.48 12.16 46.14
N TYR A 312 17.21 12.92 47.20
CA TYR A 312 15.91 12.89 47.88
C TYR A 312 15.48 14.26 48.41
N ARG A 313 14.16 14.47 48.53
CA ARG A 313 13.52 15.57 49.26
C ARG A 313 12.53 14.97 50.25
N SER A 314 12.74 15.14 51.56
CA SER A 314 11.69 14.85 52.54
C SER A 314 10.59 15.91 52.40
N GLU A 315 9.37 15.47 52.21
CA GLU A 315 8.17 16.31 52.14
C GLU A 315 7.50 16.39 53.51
N TYR A 316 7.43 15.24 54.18
CA TYR A 316 7.08 15.11 55.58
C TYR A 316 8.08 14.16 56.25
N ALA A 317 8.61 14.53 57.41
CA ALA A 317 9.65 13.76 58.09
C ALA A 317 9.12 12.46 58.73
N GLY A 318 7.79 12.37 58.94
CA GLY A 318 7.14 11.44 59.85
C GLY A 318 7.15 11.97 61.28
N ASP A 319 6.23 11.47 62.11
CA ASP A 319 6.10 11.84 63.53
C ASP A 319 6.70 10.79 64.48
N GLY A 320 6.55 9.50 64.15
CA GLY A 320 6.99 8.35 64.95
C GLY A 320 8.52 8.14 65.05
N GLU A 321 8.94 6.92 65.40
CA GLU A 321 10.36 6.56 65.48
C GLU A 321 11.05 6.44 64.11
N PHE A 322 12.39 6.53 64.09
CA PHE A 322 13.19 6.28 62.89
C PHE A 322 13.17 4.79 62.49
N ILE A 323 12.98 4.50 61.20
CA ILE A 323 12.92 3.13 60.68
C ILE A 323 14.33 2.49 60.77
N ARG A 324 14.46 1.43 61.58
CA ARG A 324 15.74 0.76 61.89
C ARG A 324 15.55 -0.73 62.20
N GLY A 325 16.61 -1.51 61.97
CA GLY A 325 16.65 -2.95 62.21
C GLY A 325 16.15 -3.74 61.00
N ASP A 326 16.94 -4.68 60.51
CA ASP A 326 16.63 -5.38 59.25
C ASP A 326 15.39 -6.29 59.34
N ASP A 327 15.06 -6.78 60.53
CA ASP A 327 13.85 -7.56 60.82
C ASP A 327 12.56 -6.70 60.99
N THR A 328 12.68 -5.37 61.00
CA THR A 328 11.52 -4.48 61.20
C THR A 328 10.62 -4.51 59.97
N LEU A 329 9.37 -4.96 60.12
CA LEU A 329 8.33 -4.88 59.09
C LEU A 329 8.01 -3.42 58.75
N VAL A 330 8.00 -3.07 57.47
CA VAL A 330 7.65 -1.72 56.98
C VAL A 330 6.60 -1.83 55.88
N ASP A 331 5.54 -1.05 56.04
CA ASP A 331 4.49 -0.86 55.02
C ASP A 331 4.82 0.37 54.16
N VAL A 332 4.89 0.18 52.84
CA VAL A 332 5.29 1.21 51.87
C VAL A 332 4.28 1.29 50.72
N VAL A 333 3.95 2.53 50.35
CA VAL A 333 3.13 2.90 49.19
C VAL A 333 3.99 3.76 48.27
N VAL A 334 3.99 3.48 46.97
CA VAL A 334 4.85 4.16 45.98
C VAL A 334 4.00 4.68 44.81
N THR A 335 4.23 5.94 44.45
CA THR A 335 3.76 6.52 43.17
C THR A 335 4.98 6.77 42.28
N GLU A 336 5.18 5.94 41.26
CA GLU A 336 6.31 6.03 40.32
C GLU A 336 5.97 6.98 39.16
N LYS A 337 6.85 7.94 38.86
CA LYS A 337 6.63 8.97 37.82
C LYS A 337 7.85 9.11 36.92
N LEU A 338 7.62 9.29 35.62
CA LEU A 338 8.65 9.67 34.66
C LEU A 338 9.06 11.14 34.85
N THR A 339 10.23 11.51 34.32
CA THR A 339 10.75 12.90 34.43
C THR A 339 9.98 13.94 33.61
N ASP A 340 8.99 13.53 32.82
CA ASP A 340 8.00 14.41 32.19
C ASP A 340 6.73 14.63 33.04
N GLY A 341 6.61 13.92 34.18
CA GLY A 341 5.46 13.96 35.09
C GLY A 341 4.45 12.82 34.89
N THR A 342 4.60 11.97 33.86
CA THR A 342 3.71 10.84 33.61
C THR A 342 3.77 9.82 34.75
N VAL A 343 2.62 9.52 35.35
CA VAL A 343 2.49 8.46 36.37
C VAL A 343 2.59 7.09 35.71
N VAL A 344 3.53 6.27 36.16
CA VAL A 344 3.78 4.90 35.67
C VAL A 344 3.01 3.89 36.53
N GLU A 345 3.09 4.06 37.84
CA GLU A 345 2.46 3.23 38.84
C GLU A 345 1.98 4.12 39.99
N ASP A 346 0.81 3.81 40.55
CA ASP A 346 0.28 4.52 41.71
C ASP A 346 -0.38 3.51 42.63
N MET A 347 0.35 3.15 43.69
CA MET A 347 -0.11 2.14 44.64
C MET A 347 -1.28 2.66 45.49
N ASP A 348 -1.28 3.94 45.87
CA ASP A 348 -2.30 4.55 46.73
C ASP A 348 -3.67 4.58 46.02
N ALA A 349 -3.69 5.13 44.80
CA ALA A 349 -4.87 5.15 43.94
C ALA A 349 -5.41 3.76 43.54
N ARG A 350 -4.65 2.68 43.81
CA ARG A 350 -5.02 1.28 43.58
C ARG A 350 -5.24 0.49 44.88
N GLY A 351 -5.14 1.12 46.05
CA GLY A 351 -5.28 0.46 47.36
C GLY A 351 -4.25 -0.63 47.63
N ARG A 352 -3.02 -0.48 47.11
CA ARG A 352 -1.93 -1.46 47.26
C ARG A 352 -0.86 -0.98 48.24
N VAL A 353 -0.37 -1.90 49.05
CA VAL A 353 0.73 -1.69 50.00
C VAL A 353 1.76 -2.81 49.79
N ILE A 354 3.05 -2.48 49.89
CA ILE A 354 4.13 -3.45 50.02
C ILE A 354 4.48 -3.55 51.49
N SER A 355 4.28 -4.73 52.08
CA SER A 355 4.63 -5.04 53.47
C SER A 355 5.71 -6.11 53.46
N GLN A 356 6.90 -5.77 53.94
CA GLN A 356 8.08 -6.66 53.98
C GLN A 356 9.08 -6.13 55.03
N VAL A 357 10.04 -6.95 55.44
CA VAL A 357 11.03 -6.50 56.44
C VAL A 357 12.08 -5.58 55.80
N LEU A 358 12.63 -4.67 56.59
CA LEU A 358 13.55 -3.62 56.14
C LEU A 358 14.75 -4.18 55.34
N GLY A 359 15.28 -5.33 55.76
CA GLY A 359 16.40 -6.02 55.10
C GLY A 359 16.09 -6.62 53.71
N GLU A 360 14.81 -6.81 53.37
CA GLU A 360 14.39 -7.32 52.06
C GLU A 360 14.22 -6.21 51.00
N TYR A 361 14.22 -4.92 51.40
CA TYR A 361 14.15 -3.82 50.44
C TYR A 361 15.50 -3.69 49.68
N PRO A 362 15.49 -3.40 48.37
CA PRO A 362 16.72 -3.10 47.63
C PRO A 362 17.53 -2.00 48.31
N PRO A 363 18.88 -2.06 48.35
CA PRO A 363 19.70 -1.24 49.26
C PRO A 363 19.43 0.27 49.21
N VAL A 364 19.16 0.83 48.02
CA VAL A 364 18.79 2.24 47.81
C VAL A 364 17.46 2.60 48.49
N PHE A 365 16.46 1.70 48.43
CA PHE A 365 15.20 1.88 49.14
C PHE A 365 15.36 1.68 50.65
N ARG A 366 16.19 0.72 51.08
CA ARG A 366 16.49 0.50 52.50
C ARG A 366 17.13 1.74 53.14
N GLU A 367 18.14 2.32 52.48
CA GLU A 367 18.78 3.57 52.91
C GLU A 367 17.78 4.74 52.93
N ALA A 368 16.93 4.87 51.91
CA ALA A 368 15.88 5.90 51.87
C ALA A 368 14.87 5.76 53.02
N LEU A 369 14.40 4.55 53.33
CA LEU A 369 13.49 4.29 54.45
C LEU A 369 14.15 4.64 55.80
N MET A 370 15.41 4.27 56.00
CA MET A 370 16.19 4.58 57.21
C MET A 370 16.44 6.09 57.43
N LEU A 371 16.28 6.92 56.40
CA LEU A 371 16.36 8.39 56.49
C LEU A 371 15.03 9.03 56.94
N MET A 372 13.95 8.26 57.11
CA MET A 372 12.63 8.73 57.54
C MET A 372 12.23 8.19 58.92
N LYS A 373 11.26 8.88 59.54
CA LYS A 373 10.46 8.31 60.63
C LYS A 373 9.26 7.55 60.05
N ASN A 374 8.62 6.75 60.89
CA ASN A 374 7.31 6.18 60.58
C ASN A 374 6.30 7.30 60.18
N HIS A 375 5.38 6.97 59.27
CA HIS A 375 4.47 7.90 58.59
C HIS A 375 5.15 9.04 57.80
N GLY A 376 6.45 8.94 57.50
CA GLY A 376 7.17 9.90 56.66
C GLY A 376 6.84 9.82 55.16
N THR A 377 7.27 10.84 54.41
CA THR A 377 7.09 10.92 52.95
C THR A 377 8.28 11.64 52.32
N MET A 378 8.85 11.06 51.25
CA MET A 378 9.90 11.69 50.45
C MET A 378 9.68 11.53 48.94
N GLU A 379 10.14 12.51 48.17
CA GLU A 379 10.43 12.34 46.75
C GLU A 379 11.84 11.74 46.60
N LEU A 380 11.92 10.51 46.08
CA LEU A 380 13.16 9.76 45.87
C LEU A 380 13.53 9.74 44.37
N VAL A 381 14.78 10.07 44.05
CA VAL A 381 15.29 10.18 42.68
C VAL A 381 16.58 9.37 42.54
N CYS A 382 16.49 8.23 41.85
CA CYS A 382 17.63 7.36 41.54
C CYS A 382 18.22 7.74 40.16
N PRO A 383 19.43 8.31 40.06
CA PRO A 383 20.02 8.66 38.76
C PRO A 383 20.37 7.41 37.94
N SER A 384 20.17 7.47 36.62
CA SER A 384 20.66 6.46 35.64
C SER A 384 22.19 6.52 35.41
N GLY A 385 22.91 6.75 36.52
CA GLY A 385 24.35 6.97 36.65
C GLY A 385 24.86 6.82 38.10
N ALA A 386 24.00 6.47 39.06
CA ALA A 386 24.43 6.00 40.38
C ALA A 386 24.95 4.55 40.21
N GLY A 387 26.21 4.43 39.82
CA GLY A 387 26.85 3.16 39.45
C GLY A 387 26.91 2.92 37.93
N LEU A 388 25.79 3.12 37.21
CA LEU A 388 25.61 2.81 35.78
C LEU A 388 26.70 3.35 34.82
N ARG A 389 27.71 2.50 34.62
CA ARG A 389 28.60 2.45 33.44
C ARG A 389 28.08 1.46 32.40
#